data_AF-A0A7C0YXF7-F1
#
_entry.id   AF-A0A7C0YXF7-F1
#
_cell.length_a   1.000
_cell.length_b   1.000
_cell.length_c   1.000
_cell.angle_alpha   90.00
_cell.angle_beta   90.00
_cell.angle_gamma   90.00
#
_symmetry.space_group_name_H-M   'P 1'
#
loop_
_entity.id
_entity.type
_entity.pdbx_description
1 polymer ?
#
loop_
_entity_poly.entity_id
_entity_poly.type
_entity_poly.pdbx_seq_one_letter_code
_entity_poly.pdbx_strand_id
1 'polypeptide(L)' 'IQYMAYTKDLTRCESCGLDTGGLHEKCPKCKSTKVQNWSRITGYYQNIKGWDKGKLAELRDRRRYKV' A
#
# COMPACT_ATOMS: atom_id res chain seq x y z
N ILE A 1 25.01 -5.51 -8.76
CA ILE A 1 23.54 -5.30 -8.85
C ILE A 1 23.31 -3.94 -9.47
N GLN A 2 22.63 -3.87 -10.62
CA GLN A 2 22.46 -2.61 -11.38
C GLN A 2 21.16 -1.86 -11.00
N TYR A 3 20.15 -2.55 -10.46
CA TYR A 3 18.92 -1.96 -9.92
C TYR A 3 18.38 -2.80 -8.75
N MET A 4 18.11 -2.15 -7.62
CA MET A 4 17.41 -2.72 -6.47
C MET A 4 16.55 -1.63 -5.86
N ALA A 5 15.37 -1.97 -5.34
CA ALA A 5 14.59 -1.02 -4.56
C ALA A 5 13.78 -1.70 -3.46
N TYR A 6 13.76 -1.06 -2.30
CA TYR A 6 12.94 -1.47 -1.17
C TYR A 6 11.49 -1.09 -1.44
N THR A 7 10.58 -2.03 -1.18
CA THR A 7 9.15 -1.77 -1.29
C THR A 7 8.58 -1.54 0.10
N LYS A 8 7.87 -0.43 0.28
CA LYS A 8 7.05 -0.17 1.46
C LYS A 8 5.61 -0.08 1.01
N ASP A 9 4.70 -0.65 1.79
CA ASP A 9 3.28 -0.39 1.55
C ASP A 9 2.94 1.03 2.02
N LEU A 10 2.04 1.70 1.32
CA LEU A 10 1.65 3.09 1.58
C LEU A 10 0.13 3.21 1.60
N THR A 11 -0.39 4.06 2.48
CA THR A 11 -1.79 4.45 2.52
C THR A 11 -1.91 5.96 2.42
N ARG A 12 -2.64 6.44 1.41
CA ARG A 12 -2.96 7.86 1.18
C ARG A 12 -4.40 8.14 1.55
N CYS A 13 -4.63 9.14 2.39
CA CYS A 13 -5.97 9.59 2.74
C CYS A 13 -6.50 10.62 1.73
N GLU A 14 -7.69 10.37 1.18
CA GLU A 14 -8.35 11.28 0.23
C GLU A 14 -9.05 12.45 0.94
N SER A 15 -9.31 12.35 2.24
CA SER A 15 -10.01 13.41 3.00
C SER A 15 -9.08 14.45 3.60
N CYS A 16 -7.90 14.07 4.07
CA CYS A 16 -6.95 15.00 4.71
C CYS A 16 -5.59 15.08 4.01
N GLY A 17 -5.40 14.32 2.92
CA GLY A 17 -4.15 14.32 2.15
C GLY A 17 -2.96 13.66 2.84
N LEU A 18 -3.15 12.99 3.99
CA LEU A 18 -2.07 12.35 4.72
C LEU A 18 -1.60 11.08 4.00
N ASP A 19 -0.29 11.00 3.75
CA ASP A 19 0.41 9.79 3.32
C ASP A 19 1.03 9.10 4.54
N THR A 20 0.78 7.80 4.69
CA THR A 20 1.23 6.99 5.82
C THR A 20 1.85 5.69 5.34
N GLY A 21 2.84 5.19 6.09
CA GLY A 21 3.44 3.89 5.82
C GLY A 21 2.57 2.76 6.35
N GLY A 22 2.48 1.68 5.58
CA GLY A 22 1.64 0.51 5.85
C GLY A 22 0.33 0.52 5.08
N LEU A 23 -0.41 -0.59 5.17
CA LEU A 23 -1.77 -0.71 4.66
C LEU A 23 -2.75 -0.45 5.81
N HIS A 24 -3.46 0.66 5.76
CA HIS A 24 -4.44 1.05 6.77
C HIS A 24 -5.82 1.10 6.15
N GLU A 25 -6.81 0.59 6.86
CA GLU A 25 -8.22 0.69 6.43
C GLU A 25 -8.81 2.08 6.73
N LYS A 26 -8.20 2.81 7.66
CA LYS A 26 -8.63 4.15 8.10
C LYS A 26 -7.42 5.05 8.25
N CYS A 27 -7.60 6.33 7.92
CA CYS A 27 -6.55 7.32 8.14
C CYS A 27 -6.27 7.50 9.65
N PRO A 28 -5.02 7.39 10.12
CA PRO A 28 -4.70 7.55 11.54
C PRO A 28 -4.91 8.97 12.07
N LYS A 29 -4.93 9.99 11.18
CA LYS A 29 -5.14 11.40 11.56
C LYS A 29 -6.61 11.79 11.62
N CYS A 30 -7.36 11.60 10.54
CA CYS A 30 -8.75 12.05 10.45
C CYS A 30 -9.80 10.92 10.60
N LYS A 31 -9.36 9.67 10.75
CA LYS A 31 -10.22 8.47 10.86
C LYS A 31 -11.12 8.19 9.65
N SER A 32 -10.95 8.93 8.56
CA SER A 32 -11.68 8.70 7.31
C SER A 32 -11.37 7.31 6.74
N THR A 33 -12.41 6.64 6.25
CA THR A 33 -12.33 5.38 5.49
C THR A 33 -12.03 5.60 4.01
N LYS A 34 -12.04 6.86 3.55
CA LYS A 34 -11.66 7.24 2.18
C LYS A 34 -10.13 7.26 2.08
N VAL A 35 -9.56 6.06 1.94
CA VAL A 35 -8.12 5.84 1.78
C VAL A 35 -7.82 5.04 0.51
N GLN A 36 -6.65 5.31 -0.05
CA GLN A 36 -6.07 4.60 -1.18
C GLN A 36 -4.82 3.85 -0.71
N ASN A 37 -4.78 2.56 -0.99
CA ASN A 37 -3.67 1.69 -0.62
C ASN A 37 -2.77 1.49 -1.85
N TRP A 38 -1.48 1.72 -1.68
CA TRP A 38 -0.48 1.65 -2.72
C TRP A 38 0.60 0.64 -2.35
N SER A 39 0.95 -0.22 -3.30
CA SER A 39 2.05 -1.17 -3.14
C SER A 39 2.73 -1.44 -4.49
N ARG A 40 3.88 -2.09 -4.44
CA ARG A 40 4.71 -2.41 -5.59
C ARG A 40 4.97 -3.90 -5.69
N ILE A 41 4.41 -4.52 -6.72
CA ILE A 41 4.66 -5.92 -7.10
C ILE A 41 5.52 -5.97 -8.37
N THR A 42 5.01 -5.47 -9.50
CA THR A 42 5.67 -5.57 -10.82
C THR A 42 6.54 -4.35 -11.17
N GLY A 43 7.33 -3.83 -10.23
CA GLY A 43 8.35 -2.81 -10.51
C GLY A 43 7.96 -1.34 -10.32
N TYR A 44 6.67 -0.98 -10.25
CA TYR A 44 6.21 0.39 -9.93
C TYR A 44 5.01 0.40 -8.97
N TYR A 45 4.82 1.52 -8.26
CA TYR A 45 3.73 1.69 -7.31
C TYR A 45 2.39 1.81 -8.02
N GLN A 46 1.41 1.04 -7.55
CA GLN A 46 0.05 1.03 -8.08
C GLN A 46 -0.96 1.01 -6.95
N ASN A 47 -2.13 1.57 -7.21
CA ASN A 47 -3.26 1.49 -6.30
C ASN A 47 -3.82 0.06 -6.31
N ILE A 48 -3.90 -0.54 -5.13
CA ILE A 48 -4.35 -1.92 -4.91
C ILE A 48 -5.81 -2.11 -5.35
N LYS A 49 -6.64 -1.06 -5.38
CA LYS A 49 -8.03 -1.13 -5.85
C LYS A 49 -8.16 -1.62 -7.30
N GLY A 50 -7.14 -1.40 -8.14
CA GLY A 50 -7.15 -1.82 -9.54
C GLY A 50 -6.51 -3.18 -9.81
N TRP A 51 -6.15 -3.95 -8.78
CA TRP A 51 -5.44 -5.20 -8.94
C TRP A 51 -6.36 -6.38 -9.22
N ASP A 52 -5.87 -7.30 -10.06
CA ASP A 52 -6.50 -8.60 -10.29
C ASP A 52 -6.36 -9.52 -9.06
N LYS A 53 -7.12 -10.61 -9.07
CA LYS A 53 -7.16 -11.58 -7.96
C LYS A 53 -5.79 -12.18 -7.65
N GLY A 54 -4.92 -12.34 -8.66
CA GLY A 54 -3.58 -12.90 -8.47
C GLY A 54 -2.69 -11.96 -7.67
N LYS A 55 -2.60 -10.69 -8.07
CA LYS A 55 -1.85 -9.66 -7.34
C LYS A 55 -2.37 -9.43 -5.92
N LEU A 56 -3.68 -9.51 -5.72
CA LEU A 56 -4.28 -9.43 -4.38
C LEU A 56 -3.91 -10.64 -3.51
N ALA A 57 -3.84 -11.84 -4.07
CA ALA A 57 -3.37 -13.03 -3.36
C ALA A 57 -1.89 -12.89 -2.98
N GLU A 58 -1.04 -12.43 -3.91
CA GLU A 58 0.37 -12.18 -3.64
C GLU A 58 0.58 -11.13 -2.54
N LEU A 59 -0.22 -10.05 -2.55
CA LEU A 59 -0.18 -9.02 -1.51
C LEU A 59 -0.52 -9.56 -0.11
N ARG A 60 -1.42 -10.54 -0.03
CA ARG A 60 -1.83 -11.19 1.22
C ARG A 60 -0.76 -12.16 1.71
N ASP A 61 -0.15 -12.92 0.79
CA ASP A 61 0.91 -13.88 1.11
C ASP A 61 2.21 -13.19 1.56
N ARG A 62 2.43 -11.94 1.15
CA ARG A 62 3.58 -11.14 1.59
C ARG A 62 3.66 -11.02 3.11
N ARG A 63 4.74 -11.61 3.66
CA ARG A 63 5.11 -11.47 5.07
C ARG A 63 5.57 -10.05 5.38
N ARG A 64 4.81 -9.36 6.23
CA ARG A 64 5.16 -8.04 6.77
C ARG A 64 5.79 -8.23 8.14
N TYR A 65 7.06 -7.83 8.26
CA TYR A 65 7.73 -7.80 9.55
C TYR A 65 7.29 -6.54 10.28
N LYS A 66 6.64 -6.71 11.44
CA LYS A 66 6.41 -5.59 12.36
C LYS A 66 7.77 -5.21 12.96
N VAL A 67 8.13 -3.94 12.83
CA VAL A 67 9.26 -3.33 13.54
C VAL A 67 8.78 -2.76 14.86
#